data_AF-A0A085N9U1-F1
#
_entry.id   AF-A0A085N9U1-F1
#
_cell.length_a   1.000
_cell.length_b   1.000
_cell.length_c   1.000
_cell.angle_alpha   90.00
_cell.angle_beta   90.00
_cell.angle_gamma   90.00
#
_symmetry.space_group_name_H-M   'P 1'
#
loop_
_entity.id
_entity.type
_entity.pdbx_description
1 polymer ?
#
loop_
_entity_poly.entity_id
_entity_poly.type
_entity_poly.pdbx_seq_one_letter_code
_entity_poly.pdbx_strand_id
1 'polypeptide(L)'
;MKVPFDSRPGVVYEIKCGCNACYLGETGNTLFHIFDQHMRNVLTYRNAERRLNGEPATGPGRPPAVDPRKAMAKAIKASVVVEHASQCSLDP
;
A
#
# COMPACT_ATOMS: atom_id res chain seq x y z
N MET A 1 -12.20 25.76 -16.71
CA MET A 1 -11.82 24.34 -16.62
C MET A 1 -12.08 23.84 -15.21
N LYS A 2 -12.89 22.79 -15.04
CA LYS A 2 -13.12 22.15 -13.72
C LYS A 2 -11.98 21.18 -13.48
N VAL A 3 -11.11 21.44 -12.51
CA VAL A 3 -10.05 20.50 -12.13
C VAL A 3 -10.72 19.19 -11.70
N PRO A 4 -10.30 18.02 -12.25
CA PRO A 4 -10.79 16.72 -11.81
C PRO A 4 -10.65 16.57 -10.30
N PHE A 5 -11.62 15.92 -9.64
CA PHE A 5 -11.64 15.78 -8.18
C PHE A 5 -10.33 15.18 -7.65
N ASP A 6 -9.80 14.18 -8.36
CA ASP A 6 -8.61 13.43 -7.97
C ASP A 6 -7.31 14.26 -8.03
N SER A 7 -7.34 15.38 -8.73
CA SER A 7 -6.23 16.33 -8.84
C SER A 7 -6.34 17.49 -7.84
N ARG A 8 -7.40 17.54 -7.03
CA ARG A 8 -7.57 18.59 -6.00
C ARG A 8 -6.89 18.17 -4.70
N PRO A 9 -6.15 19.07 -4.04
CA PRO A 9 -5.68 18.86 -2.67
C PRO A 9 -6.82 19.02 -1.65
N GLY A 10 -6.62 18.52 -0.44
CA GLY A 10 -7.57 18.71 0.67
C GLY A 10 -8.83 17.87 0.52
N VAL A 11 -8.68 16.60 0.14
CA VAL A 11 -9.81 15.69 -0.09
C VAL A 11 -9.93 14.66 1.01
N VAL A 12 -11.17 14.32 1.35
CA VAL A 12 -11.52 13.12 2.09
C VAL A 12 -11.79 12.01 1.07
N TYR A 13 -11.29 10.81 1.34
CA TYR A 13 -11.40 9.66 0.45
C TYR A 13 -11.72 8.38 1.21
N GLU A 14 -12.25 7.41 0.48
CA GLU A 14 -12.59 6.08 0.98
C GLU A 14 -11.86 5.02 0.16
N ILE A 15 -11.23 4.05 0.84
CA ILE A 15 -10.70 2.83 0.23
C ILE A 15 -11.54 1.67 0.72
N LYS A 16 -12.12 0.89 -0.21
CA LYS A 16 -12.96 -0.27 0.10
C LYS A 16 -12.18 -1.56 -0.14
N CYS A 17 -12.32 -2.50 0.79
CA CYS A 17 -11.90 -3.88 0.60
C CYS A 17 -13.11 -4.77 0.27
N GLY A 18 -12.89 -5.85 -0.49
CA GLY A 18 -13.93 -6.84 -0.81
C GLY A 18 -14.53 -7.54 0.42
N CYS A 19 -13.89 -7.44 1.59
CA CYS A 19 -14.40 -7.95 2.86
C CYS A 19 -15.39 -7.00 3.58
N ASN A 20 -15.92 -5.98 2.88
CA ASN A 20 -16.76 -4.90 3.42
C ASN A 20 -16.07 -3.96 4.42
N ALA A 21 -14.77 -4.10 4.67
CA ALA A 21 -14.00 -3.09 5.39
C ALA A 21 -13.80 -1.86 4.52
N CYS A 22 -13.82 -0.68 5.13
CA CYS A 22 -13.44 0.56 4.48
C CYS A 22 -12.47 1.36 5.36
N TYR A 23 -11.59 2.11 4.70
CA TYR A 23 -10.72 3.09 5.31
C TYR A 23 -11.11 4.47 4.81
N LEU A 24 -11.43 5.37 5.74
CA LEU A 24 -11.65 6.79 5.46
C LEU A 24 -10.38 7.55 5.82
N GLY A 25 -9.88 8.35 4.87
CA GLY A 25 -8.69 9.16 5.05
C GLY A 25 -8.90 10.59 4.58
N GLU A 26 -8.12 11.51 5.14
CA GLU A 26 -7.98 12.88 4.66
C GLU A 26 -6.57 13.08 4.13
N THR A 27 -6.41 13.87 3.07
CA THR A 27 -5.09 14.24 2.56
C THR A 27 -5.05 15.72 2.15
N GLY A 28 -3.99 16.41 2.58
CA GLY A 28 -3.65 17.74 2.06
C GLY A 28 -3.05 17.71 0.65
N ASN A 29 -2.69 16.53 0.14
CA ASN A 29 -2.22 16.30 -1.23
C ASN A 29 -3.37 15.82 -2.13
N THR A 30 -3.06 15.49 -3.38
CA THR A 30 -4.04 14.93 -4.32
C THR A 30 -4.40 13.48 -3.97
N LEU A 31 -5.56 13.01 -4.45
CA LEU A 31 -5.98 11.63 -4.27
C LEU A 31 -4.99 10.64 -4.90
N PHE A 32 -4.47 10.96 -6.09
CA PHE A 32 -3.47 10.11 -6.74
C PHE A 32 -2.17 10.00 -5.94
N HIS A 33 -1.75 11.08 -5.27
CA HIS A 33 -0.54 11.06 -4.45
C HIS A 33 -0.66 10.06 -3.30
N ILE A 34 -1.77 10.12 -2.56
CA ILE A 34 -1.97 9.25 -1.40
C ILE A 34 -2.23 7.80 -1.83
N PHE A 35 -2.94 7.60 -2.95
CA PHE A 35 -3.15 6.27 -3.52
C PHE A 35 -1.83 5.60 -3.92
N ASP A 36 -0.96 6.31 -4.65
CA ASP A 36 0.37 5.80 -5.03
C ASP A 36 1.23 5.49 -3.79
N GLN A 37 1.15 6.32 -2.74
CA GLN A 37 1.84 6.04 -1.48
C GLN A 37 1.35 4.75 -0.81
N HIS A 38 0.03 4.53 -0.73
CA HIS A 38 -0.52 3.28 -0.22
C HIS A 38 -0.09 2.08 -1.07
N MET A 39 -0.18 2.18 -2.39
CA MET A 39 0.23 1.10 -3.31
C MET A 39 1.71 0.76 -3.20
N ARG A 40 2.60 1.75 -3.03
CA ARG A 40 4.03 1.51 -2.79
C ARG A 40 4.27 0.74 -1.49
N ASN A 41 3.52 1.03 -0.43
CA ASN A 41 3.61 0.29 0.82
C ASN A 41 3.10 -1.15 0.66
N VAL A 42 2.00 -1.36 -0.06
CA VAL A 42 1.47 -2.71 -0.40
C VAL A 42 2.49 -3.50 -1.20
N LEU A 43 3.08 -2.91 -2.25
CA LEU A 43 4.12 -3.55 -3.05
C LEU A 43 5.36 -3.89 -2.21
N THR A 44 5.77 -3.00 -1.30
CA THR A 44 6.88 -3.25 -0.38
C THR A 44 6.60 -4.46 0.51
N TYR A 45 5.40 -4.54 1.09
CA TYR A 45 4.96 -5.67 1.90
C TYR A 45 4.98 -6.98 1.09
N ARG A 46 4.28 -7.03 -0.05
CA ARG A 46 4.17 -8.24 -0.90
C ARG A 46 5.55 -8.69 -1.42
N ASN A 47 6.43 -7.76 -1.77
CA ASN A 47 7.80 -8.10 -2.19
C ASN A 47 8.63 -8.70 -1.05
N ALA A 48 8.47 -8.18 0.17
CA ALA A 48 9.16 -8.72 1.34
C ALA A 48 8.60 -10.09 1.74
N GLU A 49 7.28 -10.27 1.71
CA GLU A 49 6.61 -11.55 1.98
C GLU A 49 7.07 -12.65 1.01
N ARG A 50 7.10 -12.38 -0.30
CA ARG A 50 7.62 -13.32 -1.30
C ARG A 50 9.07 -13.72 -1.03
N ARG A 51 9.93 -12.77 -0.66
CA ARG A 51 11.32 -13.05 -0.28
C ARG A 51 11.41 -13.89 1.00
N LEU A 52 10.54 -13.66 1.97
CA LEU A 52 10.47 -14.45 3.20
C LEU A 52 10.07 -15.90 2.88
N ASN A 53 9.20 -16.09 1.88
CA ASN A 53 8.76 -17.40 1.40
C ASN A 53 9.77 -18.08 0.44
N GLY A 54 10.90 -17.44 0.16
CA GLY A 54 11.94 -17.98 -0.73
C GLY A 54 11.62 -17.88 -2.22
N GLU A 55 10.63 -17.10 -2.61
CA GLU A 55 10.30 -16.91 -4.02
C GLU A 55 11.38 -16.11 -4.77
N PRO A 56 11.58 -16.39 -6.07
CA PRO A 56 12.50 -15.62 -6.90
C PRO A 56 12.14 -14.14 -6.96
N ALA A 57 13.14 -13.28 -6.95
CA ALA A 57 12.93 -11.86 -7.20
C ALA A 57 12.39 -11.65 -8.62
N THR A 58 11.28 -10.90 -8.75
CA THR A 58 10.57 -10.68 -10.02
C THR A 58 11.08 -9.47 -10.81
N GLY A 59 12.20 -8.87 -10.40
CA GLY A 59 12.73 -7.65 -11.00
C GLY A 59 14.24 -7.68 -11.22
N PRO A 60 14.75 -6.83 -12.14
CA PRO A 60 16.18 -6.71 -12.38
C PRO A 60 16.89 -6.10 -11.17
N GLY A 61 18.09 -6.60 -10.87
CA GLY A 61 18.96 -6.05 -9.84
C GLY A 61 19.05 -6.89 -8.56
N ARG A 62 19.79 -6.34 -7.59
CA ARG A 62 20.07 -7.01 -6.32
C ARG A 62 18.88 -6.88 -5.37
N PRO A 63 18.44 -7.98 -4.71
CA PRO A 63 17.44 -7.89 -3.66
C PRO A 63 17.86 -6.89 -2.56
N PRO A 64 16.93 -6.12 -1.98
CA PRO A 64 17.25 -5.21 -0.88
C PRO A 64 17.95 -5.93 0.28
N ALA A 65 19.01 -5.34 0.83
CA ALA A 65 19.72 -5.90 1.98
C ALA A 65 18.88 -5.90 3.27
N VAL A 66 17.76 -5.17 3.28
CA VAL A 66 16.83 -5.12 4.40
C VAL A 66 16.18 -6.50 4.59
N ASP A 67 16.20 -6.96 5.84
CA ASP A 67 15.51 -8.16 6.29
C ASP A 67 14.01 -8.10 5.89
N PRO A 68 13.46 -9.17 5.28
CA PRO A 68 12.07 -9.20 4.86
C PRO A 68 11.06 -8.87 5.97
N ARG A 69 11.23 -9.41 7.18
CA ARG A 69 10.29 -9.17 8.29
C ARG A 69 10.33 -7.71 8.73
N LYS A 70 11.52 -7.09 8.77
CA LYS A 70 11.65 -5.64 9.04
C LYS A 70 10.99 -4.78 7.96
N ALA A 71 11.09 -5.17 6.69
CA ALA A 71 10.44 -4.47 5.59
C ALA A 71 8.91 -4.57 5.67
N MET A 72 8.37 -5.75 5.98
CA MET A 72 6.93 -5.95 6.21
C MET A 72 6.41 -5.11 7.38
N ALA A 73 7.09 -5.15 8.54
CA ALA A 73 6.71 -4.38 9.72
C ALA A 73 6.73 -2.86 9.44
N LYS A 74 7.71 -2.38 8.67
CA LYS A 74 7.78 -0.98 8.24
C LYS A 74 6.57 -0.61 7.36
N ALA A 75 6.20 -1.47 6.41
CA ALA A 75 5.07 -1.24 5.52
C ALA A 75 3.73 -1.22 6.26
N ILE A 76 3.51 -2.14 7.20
CA ILE A 76 2.34 -2.17 8.10
C ILE A 76 2.24 -0.86 8.87
N LYS A 77 3.33 -0.44 9.53
CA LYS A 77 3.35 0.81 10.31
C LYS A 77 3.10 2.07 9.47
N ALA A 78 3.44 2.03 8.18
CA ALA A 78 3.30 3.17 7.28
C ALA A 78 1.90 3.29 6.66
N SER A 79 1.04 2.27 6.75
CA SER A 79 -0.24 2.24 6.04
C SER A 79 -1.23 1.27 6.67
N VAL A 80 -2.33 1.80 7.21
CA VAL A 80 -3.49 1.01 7.68
C VAL A 80 -4.04 0.10 6.57
N VAL A 81 -3.97 0.52 5.30
CA VAL A 81 -4.34 -0.33 4.16
C VAL A 81 -3.48 -1.60 4.11
N VAL A 82 -2.18 -1.49 4.42
CA VAL A 82 -1.27 -2.66 4.43
C VAL A 82 -1.53 -3.53 5.65
N GLU A 83 -1.75 -2.92 6.82
CA GLU A 83 -2.13 -3.65 8.03
C GLU A 83 -3.38 -4.50 7.78
N HIS A 84 -4.43 -3.89 7.23
CA HIS A 84 -5.66 -4.60 6.90
C HIS A 84 -5.43 -5.69 5.83
N ALA A 85 -4.80 -5.33 4.70
CA ALA A 85 -4.55 -6.28 3.61
C ALA A 85 -3.73 -7.50 4.08
N SER A 86 -2.77 -7.32 5.00
CA SER A 86 -1.96 -8.42 5.54
C SER A 86 -2.76 -9.45 6.36
N GLN A 87 -3.96 -9.09 6.81
CA GLN A 87 -4.84 -9.95 7.61
C GLN A 87 -6.09 -10.38 6.83
N CYS A 88 -6.30 -9.81 5.64
CA CYS A 88 -7.49 -10.06 4.83
C CYS A 88 -7.21 -11.14 3.79
N SER A 89 -7.90 -12.29 3.90
CA SER A 89 -7.81 -13.38 2.92
C SER A 89 -8.62 -13.14 1.64
N LEU A 90 -9.33 -12.01 1.57
CA LEU A 90 -10.20 -11.61 0.44
C LEU A 90 -9.63 -10.42 -0.33
N ASP A 91 -8.31 -10.19 -0.23
CA ASP A 91 -7.66 -9.18 -1.06
C ASP A 91 -7.78 -9.62 -2.54
N PRO A 92 -8.21 -8.73 -3.47
CA PRO A 92 -8.48 -9.08 -4.87
C PRO A 92 -7.26 -9.56 -5.65
#